data_AF-A0A3A4UYG5-F1
#
_entry.id   AF-A0A3A4UYG5-F1
#
_cell.length_a   1.000
_cell.length_b   1.000
_cell.length_c   1.000
_cell.angle_alpha   90.00
_cell.angle_beta   90.00
_cell.angle_gamma   90.00
#
_symmetry.space_group_name_H-M   'P 1'
#
loop_
_entity.id
_entity.type
_entity.pdbx_description
1 polymer ?
#
loop_
_entity_poly.entity_id
_entity_poly.type
_entity_poly.pdbx_seq_one_letter_code
_entity_poly.pdbx_strand_id
1 'polypeptide(L)'
;MKFFPAPDVKEIADELIPKNHRHLVGVRMDFLFSETTPKRGGKDVWGTMRKVSSLAAYLGADKTDQERGVNDPFFVMTISQPIWDELEEKDRIALVDHELCHAAVELDDQGDSILGTKSHDVEEFSEIIERHGLWRKSVQEFVEAAVKNKESKKKAKEENGTAEKQDN
;
A
#
# COMPACT_ATOMS: atom_id res chain seq x y z
N MET A 1 8.20 19.07 10.08
CA MET A 1 7.09 18.13 9.79
C MET A 1 6.96 17.21 10.97
N LYS A 2 5.78 17.16 11.60
CA LYS A 2 5.49 16.24 12.71
C LYS A 2 4.77 15.00 12.19
N PHE A 3 4.87 13.93 12.97
CA PHE A 3 4.18 12.67 12.71
C PHE A 3 3.42 12.21 13.94
N PHE A 4 2.30 11.53 13.72
CA PHE A 4 1.44 11.01 14.77
C PHE A 4 0.93 9.61 14.40
N PRO A 5 0.50 8.77 15.36
CA PRO A 5 -0.08 7.47 15.07
C PRO A 5 -1.28 7.57 14.12
N ALA A 6 -1.39 6.63 13.18
CA ALA A 6 -2.53 6.52 12.26
C ALA A 6 -3.30 5.21 12.48
N PRO A 7 -4.15 5.12 13.52
CA PRO A 7 -4.90 3.91 13.82
C PRO A 7 -5.84 3.50 12.69
N ASP A 8 -6.54 4.44 12.06
CA ASP A 8 -7.45 4.16 10.95
C ASP A 8 -6.74 3.55 9.73
N VAL A 9 -5.53 4.03 9.44
CA VAL A 9 -4.67 3.49 8.37
C VAL A 9 -4.27 2.05 8.71
N LYS A 10 -3.93 1.80 9.99
CA LYS A 10 -3.57 0.46 10.47
C LYS A 10 -4.76 -0.49 10.37
N GLU A 11 -5.96 -0.08 10.75
CA GLU A 11 -7.16 -0.93 10.69
C GLU A 11 -7.42 -1.40 9.26
N ILE A 12 -7.35 -0.49 8.27
CA ILE A 12 -7.48 -0.85 6.86
C ILE A 12 -6.35 -1.79 6.42
N ALA A 13 -5.11 -1.53 6.83
CA ALA A 13 -3.99 -2.39 6.49
C ALA A 13 -4.12 -3.81 7.07
N ASP A 14 -4.54 -3.92 8.34
CA ASP A 14 -4.77 -5.21 9.02
C ASP A 14 -5.84 -6.04 8.30
N GLU A 15 -6.84 -5.41 7.68
CA GLU A 15 -7.82 -6.09 6.85
C GLU A 15 -7.30 -6.52 5.48
N LEU A 16 -6.50 -5.69 4.83
CA LEU A 16 -6.00 -5.91 3.47
C LEU A 16 -4.83 -6.90 3.41
N ILE A 17 -3.95 -6.90 4.40
CA ILE A 17 -2.76 -7.76 4.45
C ILE A 17 -3.10 -9.25 4.27
N PRO A 18 -3.99 -9.86 5.08
CA PRO A 18 -4.29 -11.28 4.94
C PRO A 18 -5.06 -11.61 3.64
N LYS A 19 -5.77 -10.66 3.06
CA LYS A 19 -6.61 -10.84 1.86
C LYS A 19 -5.80 -10.68 0.56
N ASN A 20 -4.96 -9.64 0.48
CA ASN A 20 -4.36 -9.16 -0.76
C ASN A 20 -2.81 -9.15 -0.71
N HIS A 21 -2.21 -8.98 0.47
CA HIS A 21 -0.75 -8.85 0.65
C HIS A 21 -0.19 -9.91 1.60
N ARG A 22 -0.50 -11.18 1.33
CA ARG A 22 -0.17 -12.30 2.23
C ARG A 22 1.32 -12.41 2.55
N HIS A 23 2.19 -11.93 1.67
CA HIS A 23 3.64 -11.85 1.88
C HIS A 23 4.06 -10.90 2.99
N LEU A 24 3.17 -9.99 3.42
CA LEU A 24 3.40 -9.05 4.53
C LEU A 24 2.86 -9.57 5.87
N VAL A 25 2.23 -10.74 5.92
CA VAL A 25 1.73 -11.32 7.17
C VAL A 25 2.89 -11.56 8.13
N GLY A 26 2.78 -10.99 9.33
CA GLY A 26 3.82 -11.10 10.37
C GLY A 26 5.00 -10.15 10.19
N VAL A 27 5.04 -9.35 9.13
CA VAL A 27 6.04 -8.29 8.96
C VAL A 27 5.68 -7.12 9.85
N ARG A 28 6.66 -6.63 10.62
CA ARG A 28 6.47 -5.42 11.45
C ARG A 28 6.23 -4.21 10.55
N MET A 29 5.16 -3.46 10.85
CA MET A 29 4.81 -2.22 10.17
C MET A 29 4.28 -1.18 11.15
N ASP A 30 4.80 0.04 11.05
CA ASP A 30 4.30 1.19 11.80
C ASP A 30 3.55 2.14 10.85
N PHE A 31 2.43 2.71 11.32
CA PHE A 31 1.52 3.53 10.52
C PHE A 31 1.41 4.93 11.12
N LEU A 32 1.72 5.94 10.31
CA LEU A 32 1.82 7.32 10.76
C LEU A 32 1.04 8.26 9.85
N PHE A 33 0.50 9.31 10.46
CA PHE A 33 0.06 10.51 9.76
C PHE A 33 1.18 11.55 9.75
N SER A 34 1.33 12.30 8.65
CA SER A 34 2.10 13.55 8.63
C SER A 34 1.19 14.75 8.78
N GLU A 35 1.60 15.72 9.61
CA GLU A 35 0.87 16.97 9.91
C GLU A 35 0.58 17.82 8.66
N THR A 36 1.43 17.67 7.62
CA THR A 36 1.37 18.45 6.38
C THR A 36 1.50 17.53 5.18
N THR A 37 0.97 17.92 4.03
CA THR A 37 1.19 17.23 2.75
C THR A 37 2.57 17.57 2.19
N PRO A 38 3.53 16.62 2.17
CA PRO A 38 4.84 16.86 1.58
C PRO A 38 4.74 17.03 0.07
N LYS A 39 5.71 17.74 -0.53
CA LYS A 39 5.83 17.84 -1.99
C LYS A 39 7.10 17.18 -2.49
N ARG A 40 7.02 16.47 -3.61
CA ARG A 40 8.17 15.92 -4.35
C ARG A 40 8.01 16.26 -5.83
N GLY A 41 9.01 16.95 -6.40
CA GLY A 41 8.95 17.38 -7.80
C GLY A 41 7.76 18.29 -8.12
N GLY A 42 7.31 19.10 -7.14
CA GLY A 42 6.15 19.99 -7.28
C GLY A 42 4.78 19.31 -7.11
N LYS A 43 4.72 17.98 -6.99
CA LYS A 43 3.49 17.22 -6.76
C LYS A 43 3.31 16.89 -5.28
N ASP A 44 2.07 16.84 -4.84
CA ASP A 44 1.71 16.43 -3.49
C ASP A 44 1.96 14.92 -3.31
N VAL A 45 2.54 14.56 -2.16
CA VAL A 45 2.80 13.17 -1.78
C VAL A 45 1.73 12.78 -0.77
N TRP A 46 0.84 11.89 -1.18
CA TRP A 46 -0.33 11.49 -0.37
C TRP A 46 0.03 10.39 0.62
N GLY A 47 0.87 9.46 0.21
CA GLY A 47 1.40 8.38 1.03
C GLY A 47 2.85 8.08 0.67
N THR A 48 3.56 7.42 1.59
CA THR A 48 4.82 6.74 1.31
C THR A 48 4.95 5.46 2.11
N MET A 49 5.47 4.41 1.48
CA MET A 49 6.01 3.23 2.13
C MET A 49 7.54 3.30 2.21
N ARG A 50 8.11 3.12 3.42
CA ARG A 50 9.58 3.13 3.62
C ARG A 50 10.04 1.94 4.41
N LYS A 51 11.13 1.31 3.97
CA LYS A 51 11.90 0.36 4.79
C LYS A 51 12.80 1.15 5.75
N VAL A 52 12.72 0.82 7.04
CA VAL A 52 13.63 1.27 8.08
C VAL A 52 14.59 0.12 8.40
N SER A 53 15.89 0.39 8.46
CA SER A 53 16.91 -0.64 8.69
C SER A 53 18.06 -0.13 9.57
N SER A 54 18.90 -1.06 10.04
CA SER A 54 20.16 -0.77 10.72
C SER A 54 19.96 0.14 11.94
N LEU A 55 20.73 1.22 12.08
CA LEU A 55 20.67 2.11 13.25
C LEU A 55 19.26 2.71 13.46
N ALA A 56 18.56 3.08 12.39
CA ALA A 56 17.21 3.61 12.50
C ALA A 56 16.22 2.54 13.00
N ALA A 57 16.41 1.28 12.57
CA ALA A 57 15.59 0.18 13.05
C ALA A 57 15.83 -0.13 14.53
N TYR A 58 17.10 -0.14 14.94
CA TYR A 58 17.49 -0.25 16.36
C TYR A 58 16.85 0.85 17.21
N LEU A 59 16.94 2.11 16.77
CA LEU A 59 16.35 3.24 17.50
C LEU A 59 14.81 3.19 17.58
N GLY A 60 14.17 2.57 16.58
CA GLY A 60 12.73 2.36 16.54
C GLY A 60 12.24 1.09 17.23
N ALA A 61 13.13 0.22 17.71
CA ALA A 61 12.77 -0.98 18.46
C ALA A 61 12.32 -0.65 19.89
N ASP A 62 11.59 -1.57 20.53
CA ASP A 62 11.28 -1.42 21.94
C ASP A 62 12.54 -1.59 22.81
N LYS A 63 12.44 -1.23 24.09
CA LYS A 63 13.59 -1.27 25.00
C LYS A 63 14.18 -2.68 25.16
N THR A 64 13.33 -3.70 25.16
CA THR A 64 13.77 -5.09 25.33
C THR A 64 14.55 -5.57 24.10
N ASP A 65 14.10 -5.20 22.91
CA ASP A 65 14.80 -5.50 21.65
C ASP A 65 16.10 -4.69 21.52
N GLN A 66 16.12 -3.43 21.96
CA GLN A 66 17.33 -2.61 22.01
C GLN A 66 18.40 -3.20 22.93
N GLU A 67 18.02 -3.66 24.14
CA GLU A 67 18.95 -4.32 25.07
C GLU A 67 19.58 -5.59 24.47
N ARG A 68 18.89 -6.23 23.53
CA ARG A 68 19.37 -7.40 22.78
C ARG A 68 20.15 -7.04 21.51
N GLY A 69 20.24 -5.76 21.17
CA GLY A 69 20.90 -5.30 19.94
C GLY A 69 20.12 -5.58 18.66
N VAL A 70 18.82 -5.87 18.76
CA VAL A 70 17.97 -6.17 17.60
C VAL A 70 17.81 -4.93 16.73
N ASN A 71 18.00 -5.10 15.43
CA ASN A 71 17.89 -4.02 14.44
C ASN A 71 17.16 -4.49 13.18
N ASP A 72 16.26 -5.45 13.35
CA ASP A 72 15.50 -6.07 12.28
C ASP A 72 14.75 -5.01 11.47
N PRO A 73 14.87 -5.02 10.13
CA PRO A 73 14.18 -4.06 9.30
C PRO A 73 12.66 -4.17 9.45
N PHE A 74 11.98 -3.03 9.34
CA PHE A 74 10.53 -2.96 9.33
C PHE A 74 10.04 -1.88 8.38
N PHE A 75 8.75 -1.86 8.08
CA PHE A 75 8.15 -0.83 7.23
C PHE A 75 7.50 0.28 8.04
N VAL A 76 7.57 1.50 7.52
CA VAL A 76 6.79 2.65 8.00
C VAL A 76 5.95 3.15 6.84
N MET A 77 4.63 3.06 6.98
CA MET A 77 3.68 3.73 6.11
C MET A 77 3.39 5.11 6.68
N THR A 78 3.51 6.15 5.86
CA THR A 78 3.14 7.51 6.22
C THR A 78 2.08 8.02 5.26
N ILE A 79 0.96 8.50 5.79
CA ILE A 79 -0.12 9.13 5.02
C ILE A 79 -0.24 10.60 5.39
N SER A 80 -0.51 11.47 4.42
CA SER A 80 -0.80 12.88 4.70
C SER A 80 -2.17 13.02 5.39
N GLN A 81 -2.21 13.57 6.60
CA GLN A 81 -3.46 13.78 7.32
C GLN A 81 -4.41 14.75 6.60
N PRO A 82 -3.96 15.91 6.08
CA PRO A 82 -4.84 16.78 5.30
C PRO A 82 -5.50 16.08 4.10
N ILE A 83 -4.76 15.22 3.40
CA ILE A 83 -5.34 14.43 2.29
C ILE A 83 -6.31 13.39 2.83
N TRP A 84 -5.93 12.65 3.88
CA TRP A 84 -6.77 11.62 4.48
C TRP A 84 -8.15 12.13 4.88
N ASP A 85 -8.20 13.33 5.47
CA ASP A 85 -9.42 13.97 5.94
C ASP A 85 -10.37 14.35 4.79
N GLU A 86 -9.83 14.57 3.59
CA GLU A 86 -10.60 14.89 2.37
C GLU A 86 -11.08 13.66 1.60
N LEU A 87 -10.48 12.49 1.83
CA LEU A 87 -10.82 11.25 1.13
C LEU A 87 -12.07 10.57 1.70
N GLU A 88 -12.91 10.05 0.80
CA GLU A 88 -13.95 9.10 1.16
C GLU A 88 -13.36 7.74 1.55
N GLU A 89 -14.11 6.93 2.30
CA GLU A 89 -13.68 5.62 2.79
C GLU A 89 -13.11 4.71 1.69
N LYS A 90 -13.77 4.65 0.53
CA LYS A 90 -13.31 3.85 -0.61
C LYS A 90 -11.93 4.27 -1.13
N ASP A 91 -11.63 5.57 -1.07
CA ASP A 91 -10.38 6.14 -1.60
C ASP A 91 -9.26 6.03 -0.56
N ARG A 92 -9.60 6.08 0.73
CA ARG A 92 -8.70 5.72 1.83
C ARG A 92 -8.22 4.27 1.71
N ILE A 93 -9.15 3.33 1.49
CA ILE A 93 -8.82 1.91 1.28
C ILE A 93 -7.89 1.76 0.07
N ALA A 94 -8.19 2.42 -1.06
CA ALA A 94 -7.36 2.37 -2.25
C ALA A 94 -5.95 2.95 -2.03
N LEU A 95 -5.83 4.03 -1.26
CA LEU A 95 -4.53 4.63 -0.93
C LEU A 95 -3.70 3.68 -0.05
N VAL A 96 -4.30 3.07 0.98
CA VAL A 96 -3.59 2.10 1.84
C VAL A 96 -3.14 0.88 1.02
N ASP A 97 -4.02 0.35 0.17
CA ASP A 97 -3.72 -0.78 -0.71
C ASP A 97 -2.56 -0.47 -1.68
N HIS A 98 -2.54 0.75 -2.24
CA HIS A 98 -1.46 1.25 -3.07
C HIS A 98 -0.12 1.27 -2.32
N GLU A 99 -0.09 1.82 -1.11
CA GLU A 99 1.14 1.89 -0.32
C GLU A 99 1.62 0.50 0.12
N LEU A 100 0.72 -0.45 0.41
CA LEU A 100 1.08 -1.84 0.69
C LEU A 100 1.77 -2.53 -0.50
N CYS A 101 1.41 -2.19 -1.74
CA CYS A 101 2.06 -2.72 -2.94
C CYS A 101 3.56 -2.36 -3.03
N HIS A 102 3.97 -1.27 -2.40
CA HIS A 102 5.39 -0.89 -2.34
C HIS A 102 6.20 -1.78 -1.40
N ALA A 103 5.57 -2.47 -0.44
CA ALA A 103 6.27 -3.36 0.47
C ALA A 103 6.50 -4.73 -0.18
N ALA A 104 7.76 -5.16 -0.22
CA ALA A 104 8.16 -6.46 -0.73
C ALA A 104 8.89 -7.27 0.34
N VAL A 105 8.72 -8.58 0.26
CA VAL A 105 9.52 -9.56 0.99
C VAL A 105 10.15 -10.45 -0.05
N GLU A 106 11.47 -10.43 -0.11
CA GLU A 106 12.28 -11.28 -0.98
C GLU A 106 13.01 -12.32 -0.12
N LEU A 107 13.55 -13.35 -0.74
CA LEU A 107 14.41 -14.33 -0.06
C LEU A 107 15.84 -14.05 -0.49
N ASP A 108 16.77 -14.07 0.47
CA ASP A 108 18.19 -14.02 0.15
C ASP A 108 18.73 -15.39 -0.28
N ASP A 109 20.03 -15.45 -0.57
CA ASP A 109 20.71 -16.67 -1.02
C ASP A 109 20.70 -17.81 0.04
N GLN A 110 20.40 -17.49 1.30
CA GLN A 110 20.29 -18.45 2.40
C GLN A 110 18.83 -18.88 2.66
N GLY A 111 17.87 -18.26 1.97
CA GLY A 111 16.45 -18.48 2.15
C GLY A 111 15.84 -17.65 3.28
N ASP A 112 16.56 -16.67 3.82
CA ASP A 112 16.05 -15.75 4.83
C ASP A 112 15.26 -14.62 4.19
N SER A 113 14.19 -14.18 4.86
CA SER A 113 13.33 -13.11 4.36
C SER A 113 14.00 -11.75 4.50
N ILE A 114 14.20 -11.08 3.36
CA ILE A 114 14.72 -9.71 3.29
C ILE A 114 13.61 -8.74 2.85
N LEU A 115 13.43 -7.66 3.62
CA LEU A 115 12.48 -6.62 3.24
C LEU A 115 13.01 -5.79 2.07
N GLY A 116 12.17 -5.53 1.08
CA GLY A 116 12.47 -4.68 -0.08
C GLY A 116 11.39 -3.62 -0.28
N THR A 117 11.70 -2.58 -1.07
CA THR A 117 10.69 -1.62 -1.54
C THR A 117 10.60 -1.67 -3.04
N LYS A 118 9.40 -1.87 -3.59
CA LYS A 118 9.15 -1.79 -5.03
C LYS A 118 8.88 -0.35 -5.43
N SER A 119 9.57 0.13 -6.46
CA SER A 119 9.18 1.35 -7.16
C SER A 119 7.88 1.09 -7.95
N HIS A 120 7.14 2.16 -8.25
CA HIS A 120 5.85 2.10 -8.93
C HIS A 120 5.98 1.32 -10.26
N ASP A 121 5.00 0.45 -10.58
CA ASP A 121 4.99 -0.28 -11.86
C ASP A 121 4.69 0.64 -13.06
N VAL A 122 4.11 1.83 -12.87
CA VAL A 122 3.80 2.74 -13.98
C VAL A 122 4.12 4.20 -13.62
N GLU A 123 5.21 4.71 -14.21
CA GLU A 123 5.33 6.12 -14.56
C GLU A 123 5.04 6.26 -16.06
N GLU A 124 3.78 6.53 -16.41
CA GLU A 124 3.40 6.81 -17.80
C GLU A 124 2.38 7.96 -17.83
N PHE A 125 2.49 8.83 -18.84
CA PHE A 125 1.57 9.94 -19.02
C PHE A 125 0.29 9.44 -19.71
N SER A 126 -0.88 9.93 -19.27
CA SER A 126 -2.18 9.66 -19.89
C SER A 126 -2.15 9.83 -21.41
N GLU A 127 -1.47 10.86 -21.88
CA GLU A 127 -1.34 11.25 -23.27
C GLU A 127 -0.49 10.26 -24.09
N ILE A 128 0.42 9.52 -23.44
CA ILE A 128 1.20 8.46 -24.09
C ILE A 128 0.33 7.21 -24.25
N ILE A 129 -0.48 6.89 -23.24
CA ILE A 129 -1.45 5.78 -23.30
C ILE A 129 -2.51 6.04 -24.38
N GLU A 130 -3.03 7.26 -24.47
CA GLU A 130 -4.02 7.64 -25.49
C GLU A 130 -3.49 7.52 -26.92
N ARG A 131 -2.21 7.85 -27.16
CA ARG A 131 -1.61 7.82 -28.51
C ARG A 131 -1.05 6.47 -28.92
N HIS A 132 -0.51 5.70 -27.98
CA HIS A 132 0.28 4.50 -28.28
C HIS A 132 -0.30 3.22 -27.66
N GLY A 133 -1.42 3.33 -26.93
CA GLY A 133 -2.00 2.23 -26.21
C GLY A 133 -1.10 1.73 -25.08
N LEU A 134 -1.39 0.54 -24.58
CA LEU A 134 -0.64 -0.11 -23.52
C LEU A 134 0.63 -0.73 -24.14
N TRP A 135 1.62 0.10 -24.45
CA TRP A 135 2.82 -0.33 -25.18
C TRP A 135 3.89 -0.94 -24.27
N ARG A 136 3.82 -0.70 -22.96
CA ARG A 136 4.70 -1.27 -21.92
C ARG A 136 3.97 -2.33 -21.11
N LYS A 137 4.68 -3.42 -20.83
CA LYS A 137 4.16 -4.57 -20.09
C LYS A 137 3.59 -4.19 -18.71
N SER A 138 4.25 -3.30 -17.98
CA SER A 138 3.77 -2.86 -16.67
C SER A 138 2.48 -2.02 -16.74
N VAL A 139 2.29 -1.25 -17.81
CA VAL A 139 1.04 -0.52 -18.09
C VAL A 139 -0.08 -1.48 -18.53
N GLN A 140 0.27 -2.51 -19.31
CA GLN A 140 -0.65 -3.59 -19.66
C GLN A 140 -1.15 -4.34 -18.42
N GLU A 141 -0.23 -4.79 -17.56
CA GLU A 141 -0.54 -5.51 -16.32
C GLU A 141 -1.40 -4.68 -15.36
N PHE A 142 -1.13 -3.37 -15.26
CA PHE A 142 -1.96 -2.44 -14.49
C PHE A 142 -3.39 -2.33 -15.03
N VAL A 143 -3.57 -2.15 -16.34
CA VAL A 143 -4.90 -2.07 -16.95
C VAL A 143 -5.63 -3.41 -16.91
N GLU A 144 -4.94 -4.53 -17.06
CA GLU A 144 -5.52 -5.86 -16.90
C GLU A 144 -6.04 -6.09 -15.48
N ALA A 145 -5.30 -5.66 -14.45
CA ALA A 145 -5.77 -5.68 -13.06
C ALA A 145 -7.02 -4.80 -12.86
N ALA A 146 -7.06 -3.61 -13.47
CA ALA A 146 -8.21 -2.71 -13.41
C ALA A 146 -9.45 -3.28 -14.14
N VAL A 147 -9.27 -3.93 -15.29
CA VAL A 147 -10.37 -4.58 -16.05
C VAL A 147 -10.91 -5.78 -15.29
N LYS A 148 -10.05 -6.63 -14.73
CA LYS A 148 -10.47 -7.77 -13.89
C LYS A 148 -11.34 -7.32 -12.72
N ASN A 149 -11.00 -6.21 -12.07
CA ASN A 149 -11.80 -5.63 -10.98
C ASN A 149 -13.19 -5.13 -11.45
N LYS A 150 -13.27 -4.51 -12.63
CA LYS A 150 -14.56 -4.10 -13.22
C LYS A 150 -15.45 -5.31 -13.53
N GLU A 151 -14.88 -6.39 -14.04
CA GLU A 151 -15.62 -7.61 -14.38
C GLU A 151 -16.11 -8.36 -13.14
N SER A 152 -15.30 -8.47 -12.08
CA SER A 152 -15.72 -9.08 -10.82
C SER A 152 -16.80 -8.25 -10.10
N LYS A 153 -16.71 -6.92 -10.13
CA LYS A 153 -17.79 -6.03 -9.63
C LYS A 153 -19.08 -6.16 -10.44
N LYS A 154 -18.99 -6.37 -11.75
CA LYS A 154 -20.16 -6.55 -12.62
C LYS A 154 -20.86 -7.89 -12.36
N LYS A 155 -20.09 -8.98 -12.20
CA LYS A 155 -20.61 -10.30 -11.82
C LYS A 155 -21.27 -10.31 -10.45
N ALA A 156 -20.65 -9.69 -9.44
CA ALA A 156 -21.23 -9.59 -8.10
C ALA A 156 -22.56 -8.80 -8.08
N LYS A 157 -22.72 -7.81 -8.98
CA LYS A 157 -23.95 -7.03 -9.12
C LYS A 157 -25.06 -7.80 -9.86
N GLU A 158 -24.70 -8.64 -10.83
CA GLU A 158 -25.63 -9.51 -11.56
C GLU A 158 -26.12 -10.67 -10.69
N GLU A 159 -25.26 -11.26 -9.85
CA GLU A 159 -25.63 -12.33 -8.90
C GLU A 159 -26.58 -11.82 -7.79
N ASN A 160 -26.30 -10.66 -7.19
CA ASN A 160 -27.19 -10.05 -6.18
C ASN A 160 -28.52 -9.55 -6.76
N GLY A 161 -28.55 -9.08 -8.02
CA GLY A 161 -29.78 -8.66 -8.69
C GLY A 161 -30.70 -9.82 -9.13
N THR A 162 -30.21 -11.06 -9.11
CA THR A 162 -30.99 -12.25 -9.46
C THR A 162 -31.66 -12.88 -8.23
N ALA A 163 -31.06 -12.73 -7.04
CA ALA A 163 -31.63 -13.21 -5.78
C ALA A 163 -32.88 -12.44 -5.33
N GLU A 164 -32.99 -11.13 -5.62
CA GLU A 164 -34.16 -10.31 -5.25
C GLU A 164 -35.41 -10.53 -6.14
N LYS A 165 -35.31 -11.32 -7.22
CA LYS A 165 -36.44 -11.60 -8.14
C LYS A 165 -37.16 -12.92 -7.89
N GLN A 166 -36.79 -13.69 -6.86
CA GLN A 166 -37.42 -14.98 -6.55
C GLN A 166 -38.38 -14.96 -5.36
N ASP A 167 -38.52 -13.83 -4.64
CA ASP A 167 -39.47 -13.66 -3.52
C ASP A 167 -40.59 -12.64 -3.83
N ASN A 168 -41.23 -12.77 -5.00
CA ASN A 168 -42.51 -12.08 -5.26
C ASN A 168 -43.46 -12.91 -6.13
#